data_AF-I0UV18-F1
#
_entry.id   AF-I0UV18-F1
#
_cell.length_a   1.000
_cell.length_b   1.000
_cell.length_c   1.000
_cell.angle_alpha   90.00
_cell.angle_beta   90.00
_cell.angle_gamma   90.00
#
_symmetry.space_group_name_H-M   'P 1'
#
loop_
_entity.id
_entity.type
_entity.pdbx_description
1 polymer ?
#
loop_
_entity_poly.entity_id
_entity_poly.type
_entity_poly.pdbx_seq_one_letter_code
_entity_poly.pdbx_strand_id
1 'polypeptide(L)'
;MINFSNKYADDEKILWHCLRALGEFGFLSTQEKCKLLCFNYLSKFRNHKSKKIRHLVVWNSICLYLELLKEEPDWFDYAVSILDLPPANKSFYEFSLMLDEEISSMSNAQISIVIEKYEKFLKKTKNDYYQKRFTKLVDLLKKHVAGKIVLTPTDLEKTRDV
;
A
#
# COMPACT_ATOMS: atom_id res chain seq x y z
N MET A 1 -12.75 21.42 -3.68
CA MET A 1 -11.87 20.48 -4.41
C MET A 1 -12.63 19.30 -5.02
N ILE A 2 -13.51 18.62 -4.28
CA ILE A 2 -14.34 17.51 -4.81
C ILE A 2 -15.13 17.90 -6.09
N ASN A 3 -15.87 19.01 -6.07
CA ASN A 3 -16.62 19.46 -7.26
C ASN A 3 -15.73 19.71 -8.48
N PHE A 4 -14.52 20.24 -8.25
CA PHE A 4 -13.53 20.45 -9.32
C PHE A 4 -13.01 19.11 -9.85
N SER A 5 -12.67 18.17 -8.97
CA SER A 5 -12.24 16.83 -9.35
C SER A 5 -13.32 16.07 -10.13
N ASN A 6 -14.59 16.16 -9.73
CA ASN A 6 -15.70 15.55 -10.47
C ASN A 6 -15.84 16.15 -11.88
N LYS A 7 -15.69 17.48 -12.01
CA LYS A 7 -15.76 18.16 -13.31
C LYS A 7 -14.66 17.70 -14.27
N TYR A 8 -13.48 17.36 -13.75
CA TYR A 8 -12.32 16.94 -14.55
C TYR A 8 -11.99 15.46 -14.36
N ALA A 9 -12.97 14.61 -14.06
CA ALA A 9 -12.76 13.19 -13.80
C ALA A 9 -12.17 12.43 -15.00
N ASP A 10 -12.40 12.91 -16.22
CA ASP A 10 -11.86 12.31 -17.45
C ASP A 10 -10.43 12.78 -17.79
N ASP A 11 -9.95 13.88 -17.19
CA ASP A 11 -8.58 14.33 -17.35
C ASP A 11 -7.70 13.67 -16.27
N GLU A 12 -6.97 12.62 -16.65
CA GLU A 12 -6.14 11.85 -15.73
C GLU A 12 -5.13 12.73 -14.99
N LYS A 13 -4.55 13.74 -15.64
CA LYS A 13 -3.51 14.58 -15.04
C LYS A 13 -4.13 15.47 -13.95
N ILE A 14 -5.22 16.15 -14.27
CA ILE A 14 -5.94 17.00 -13.31
C ILE A 14 -6.48 16.16 -12.16
N LEU A 15 -7.11 15.02 -12.48
CA LEU A 15 -7.65 14.10 -11.49
C LEU A 15 -6.56 13.61 -10.54
N TRP A 16 -5.40 13.21 -11.05
CA TRP A 16 -4.27 12.76 -10.23
C TRP A 16 -3.86 13.81 -9.19
N HIS A 17 -3.72 15.07 -9.59
CA HIS A 17 -3.38 16.15 -8.67
C HIS A 17 -4.48 16.40 -7.64
N CYS A 18 -5.75 16.33 -8.04
CA CYS A 18 -6.87 16.50 -7.13
C CYS A 18 -6.93 15.40 -6.08
N LEU A 19 -6.79 14.13 -6.49
CA LEU A 19 -6.83 12.99 -5.57
C LEU A 19 -5.65 13.01 -4.60
N ARG A 20 -4.46 13.39 -5.08
CA ARG A 20 -3.28 13.56 -4.21
C ARG A 20 -3.54 14.62 -3.14
N ALA A 21 -3.98 15.81 -3.54
CA ALA A 21 -4.26 16.89 -2.60
C ALA A 21 -5.38 16.54 -1.61
N LEU A 22 -6.44 15.86 -2.06
CA LEU A 22 -7.51 15.40 -1.18
C LEU A 22 -7.02 14.39 -0.13
N GLY A 23 -6.13 13.47 -0.52
CA GLY A 23 -5.53 12.53 0.42
C GLY A 23 -4.67 13.22 1.47
N GLU A 24 -3.78 14.10 1.06
CA GLU A 24 -2.91 14.85 1.98
C GLU A 24 -3.74 15.76 2.93
N PHE A 25 -4.70 16.51 2.41
CA PHE A 25 -5.51 17.42 3.22
C PHE A 25 -6.47 16.71 4.16
N GLY A 26 -7.08 15.60 3.73
CA GLY A 26 -7.95 14.84 4.61
C GLY A 26 -7.18 14.16 5.74
N PHE A 27 -5.97 13.66 5.46
CA PHE A 27 -5.09 13.08 6.47
C PHE A 27 -4.67 14.10 7.54
N LEU A 28 -4.22 15.28 7.11
CA LEU A 28 -3.79 16.37 7.99
C LEU A 28 -4.94 17.04 8.75
N SER A 29 -6.19 16.72 8.42
CA SER A 29 -7.34 17.31 9.09
C SER A 29 -7.52 16.74 10.50
N THR A 30 -7.71 17.63 11.47
CA THR A 30 -8.11 17.27 12.84
C THR A 30 -9.60 16.93 12.96
N GLN A 31 -10.39 17.21 11.92
CA GLN A 31 -11.82 16.91 11.92
C GLN A 31 -12.06 15.53 11.32
N GLU A 32 -12.54 14.58 12.13
CA GLU A 32 -12.84 13.21 11.72
C GLU A 32 -13.78 13.15 10.51
N LYS A 33 -14.82 14.01 10.49
CA LYS A 33 -15.76 14.12 9.37
C LYS A 33 -15.06 14.48 8.05
N CYS A 34 -14.02 15.33 8.11
CA CYS A 34 -13.24 15.71 6.92
C CYS A 34 -12.39 14.52 6.45
N LYS A 35 -11.72 13.83 7.38
CA LYS A 35 -10.92 12.64 7.10
C LYS A 35 -11.75 11.56 6.41
N LEU A 36 -12.92 11.24 6.98
CA LEU A 36 -13.87 10.27 6.43
C LEU A 36 -14.40 10.70 5.06
N LEU A 37 -14.74 11.99 4.88
CA LEU A 37 -15.18 12.51 3.59
C LEU A 37 -14.11 12.32 2.50
N CYS A 38 -12.85 12.64 2.80
CA CYS A 38 -11.75 12.49 1.85
C CYS A 38 -11.47 11.02 1.53
N PHE A 39 -11.44 10.15 2.54
CA PHE A 39 -11.29 8.71 2.36
C PHE A 39 -12.42 8.14 1.46
N ASN A 40 -13.67 8.42 1.78
CA ASN A 40 -14.83 7.97 1.01
C ASN A 40 -14.81 8.49 -0.43
N TYR A 41 -14.31 9.71 -0.64
CA TYR A 41 -14.15 10.26 -1.98
C TYR A 41 -13.07 9.51 -2.78
N LEU A 42 -11.90 9.26 -2.18
CA LEU A 42 -10.83 8.46 -2.79
C LEU A 42 -11.30 7.05 -3.17
N SER A 43 -12.10 6.41 -2.29
CA SER A 43 -12.63 5.06 -2.50
C SER A 43 -13.49 4.90 -3.77
N LYS A 44 -14.00 5.99 -4.35
CA LYS A 44 -14.71 5.94 -5.65
C LYS A 44 -13.80 5.58 -6.83
N PHE A 45 -12.49 5.75 -6.67
CA PHE A 45 -11.50 5.61 -7.75
C PHE A 45 -10.68 4.31 -7.67
N ARG A 46 -11.04 3.38 -6.77
CA ARG A 46 -10.35 2.07 -6.61
C ARG A 46 -10.29 1.26 -7.90
N ASN A 47 -11.36 1.32 -8.69
CA ASN A 47 -11.51 0.59 -9.95
C ASN A 47 -11.33 1.47 -11.19
N HIS A 48 -10.66 2.63 -11.04
CA HIS A 48 -10.47 3.55 -12.16
C HIS A 48 -9.67 2.90 -13.32
N LYS A 49 -10.04 3.23 -14.56
CA LYS A 49 -9.41 2.68 -15.78
C LYS A 49 -7.89 2.88 -15.82
N SER A 50 -7.42 4.03 -15.31
CA SER A 50 -5.99 4.34 -15.21
C SER A 50 -5.34 3.61 -14.04
N LYS A 51 -4.32 2.79 -14.35
CA LYS A 51 -3.46 2.16 -13.35
C LYS A 51 -2.74 3.19 -12.47
N LYS A 52 -2.37 4.35 -13.02
CA LYS A 52 -1.69 5.43 -12.28
C LYS A 52 -2.61 6.04 -11.21
N ILE A 53 -3.88 6.22 -11.54
CA ILE A 53 -4.89 6.69 -10.57
C ILE A 53 -5.12 5.62 -9.50
N ARG A 54 -5.32 4.35 -9.89
CA ARG A 54 -5.49 3.26 -8.91
C ARG A 54 -4.31 3.15 -7.96
N HIS A 55 -3.07 3.26 -8.48
CA HIS A 55 -1.85 3.24 -7.68
C HIS A 55 -1.86 4.35 -6.63
N LEU A 56 -2.15 5.59 -7.04
CA LEU A 56 -2.24 6.71 -6.11
C LEU A 56 -3.29 6.48 -5.02
N VAL A 57 -4.47 5.98 -5.40
CA VAL A 57 -5.59 5.80 -4.47
C VAL A 57 -5.26 4.71 -3.45
N VAL A 58 -4.77 3.54 -3.88
CA VAL A 58 -4.40 2.47 -2.95
C VAL A 58 -3.23 2.89 -2.06
N TRP A 59 -2.22 3.60 -2.61
CA TRP A 59 -1.12 4.13 -1.82
C TRP A 59 -1.60 5.10 -0.74
N ASN A 60 -2.47 6.07 -1.10
CA ASN A 60 -3.04 6.98 -0.11
C ASN A 60 -3.86 6.22 0.94
N SER A 61 -4.63 5.22 0.55
CA SER A 61 -5.41 4.40 1.50
C SER A 61 -4.50 3.69 2.51
N ILE A 62 -3.41 3.07 2.06
CA ILE A 62 -2.52 2.31 2.96
C ILE A 62 -1.54 3.20 3.75
N CYS A 63 -1.15 4.36 3.23
CA CYS A 63 -0.16 5.24 3.87
C CYS A 63 -0.80 6.30 4.79
N LEU A 64 -2.01 6.77 4.47
CA LEU A 64 -2.63 7.90 5.15
C LEU A 64 -3.91 7.52 5.90
N TYR A 65 -4.61 6.48 5.45
CA TYR A 65 -5.94 6.13 5.95
C TYR A 65 -6.04 4.67 6.36
N LEU A 66 -4.93 4.06 6.79
CA LEU A 66 -4.86 2.63 7.05
C LEU A 66 -5.90 2.16 8.08
N GLU A 67 -6.08 2.92 9.16
CA GLU A 67 -7.09 2.61 10.19
C GLU A 67 -8.51 2.56 9.61
N LEU A 68 -8.90 3.57 8.82
CA LEU A 68 -10.20 3.57 8.14
C LEU A 68 -10.31 2.45 7.10
N LEU A 69 -9.22 2.16 6.41
CA LEU A 69 -9.18 1.07 5.44
C LEU A 69 -9.41 -0.27 6.14
N LYS A 70 -8.80 -0.53 7.31
CA LYS A 70 -8.92 -1.79 8.07
C LYS A 70 -10.32 -2.06 8.61
N GLU A 71 -11.20 -1.05 8.67
CA GLU A 71 -12.62 -1.23 8.99
C GLU A 71 -13.41 -1.94 7.87
N GLU A 72 -12.86 -1.97 6.65
CA GLU A 72 -13.51 -2.61 5.50
C GLU A 72 -13.21 -4.11 5.45
N PRO A 73 -14.18 -4.96 5.05
CA PRO A 73 -14.01 -6.42 5.08
C PRO A 73 -12.93 -6.94 4.11
N ASP A 74 -12.70 -6.26 2.99
CA ASP A 74 -11.74 -6.61 1.94
C ASP A 74 -10.46 -5.77 1.99
N TRP A 75 -10.21 -5.09 3.11
CA TRP A 75 -9.13 -4.11 3.25
C TRP A 75 -7.76 -4.63 2.81
N PHE A 76 -7.45 -5.88 3.16
CA PHE A 76 -6.16 -6.49 2.88
C PHE A 76 -6.01 -6.83 1.41
N ASP A 77 -7.04 -7.41 0.79
CA ASP A 77 -7.04 -7.70 -0.64
C ASP A 77 -6.90 -6.42 -1.46
N TYR A 78 -7.56 -5.35 -1.02
CA TYR A 78 -7.41 -4.03 -1.62
C TYR A 78 -5.99 -3.48 -1.43
N ALA A 79 -5.42 -3.53 -0.23
CA ALA A 79 -4.05 -3.08 0.04
C ALA A 79 -3.01 -3.83 -0.82
N VAL A 80 -3.10 -5.16 -0.89
CA VAL A 80 -2.19 -6.02 -1.68
C VAL A 80 -2.31 -5.76 -3.17
N SER A 81 -3.44 -5.25 -3.66
CA SER A 81 -3.65 -4.93 -5.07
C SER A 81 -2.62 -3.92 -5.62
N ILE A 82 -1.99 -3.11 -4.76
CA ILE A 82 -0.90 -2.20 -5.17
C ILE A 82 0.25 -2.97 -5.85
N LEU A 83 0.53 -4.20 -5.41
CA LEU A 83 1.63 -5.04 -5.93
C LEU A 83 1.41 -5.46 -7.39
N ASP A 84 0.18 -5.39 -7.89
CA ASP A 84 -0.16 -5.68 -9.29
C ASP A 84 -0.15 -4.41 -10.18
N LEU A 85 0.12 -3.24 -9.60
CA LEU A 85 0.15 -1.95 -10.29
C LEU A 85 1.59 -1.50 -10.63
N PRO A 86 1.82 -0.84 -11.77
CA PRO A 86 3.11 -0.27 -12.12
C PRO A 86 3.35 1.10 -11.47
N PRO A 87 4.62 1.49 -11.25
CA PRO A 87 5.82 0.70 -11.53
C PRO A 87 6.14 -0.28 -10.40
N ALA A 88 6.39 -1.56 -10.74
CA ALA A 88 6.49 -2.66 -9.77
C ALA A 88 7.49 -2.38 -8.64
N ASN A 89 8.70 -1.90 -8.96
CA ASN A 89 9.71 -1.55 -7.95
C ASN A 89 9.17 -0.59 -6.87
N LYS A 90 8.40 0.42 -7.29
CA LYS A 90 7.80 1.40 -6.39
C LYS A 90 6.67 0.77 -5.58
N SER A 91 5.79 0.02 -6.23
CA SER A 91 4.65 -0.64 -5.57
C SER A 91 5.10 -1.61 -4.47
N PHE A 92 6.11 -2.43 -4.76
CA PHE A 92 6.67 -3.37 -3.78
C PHE A 92 7.43 -2.65 -2.65
N TYR A 93 8.05 -1.51 -2.94
CA TYR A 93 8.65 -0.67 -1.90
C TYR A 93 7.58 -0.05 -1.01
N GLU A 94 6.56 0.60 -1.58
CA GLU A 94 5.47 1.25 -0.85
C GLU A 94 4.68 0.27 0.01
N PHE A 95 4.32 -0.91 -0.53
CA PHE A 95 3.67 -1.94 0.27
C PHE A 95 4.56 -2.43 1.41
N SER A 96 5.88 -2.55 1.19
CA SER A 96 6.78 -2.96 2.26
C SER A 96 6.80 -1.97 3.43
N LEU A 97 6.56 -0.67 3.18
CA LEU A 97 6.50 0.31 4.26
C LEU A 97 5.32 0.03 5.21
N MET A 98 4.14 -0.25 4.65
CA MET A 98 2.97 -0.62 5.44
C MET A 98 3.14 -2.00 6.10
N LEU A 99 3.73 -2.98 5.39
CA LEU A 99 4.03 -4.29 5.98
C LEU A 99 4.93 -4.17 7.21
N ASP A 100 5.95 -3.32 7.14
CA ASP A 100 6.88 -3.12 8.26
C ASP A 100 6.11 -2.65 9.51
N GLU A 101 5.17 -1.73 9.37
CA GLU A 101 4.35 -1.21 10.48
C GLU A 101 3.31 -2.22 10.98
N GLU A 102 2.72 -2.99 10.08
CA GLU A 102 1.57 -3.86 10.38
C GLU A 102 1.92 -5.32 10.68
N ILE A 103 3.19 -5.75 10.56
CA ILE A 103 3.55 -7.18 10.66
C ILE A 103 2.99 -7.87 11.92
N SER A 104 2.94 -7.17 13.06
CA SER A 104 2.42 -7.69 14.32
C SER A 104 0.90 -7.92 14.33
N SER A 105 0.15 -7.22 13.48
CA SER A 105 -1.31 -7.32 13.39
C SER A 105 -1.77 -8.32 12.30
N MET A 106 -0.86 -8.70 11.39
CA MET A 106 -1.16 -9.56 10.27
C MET A 106 -1.22 -11.04 10.65
N SER A 107 -2.20 -11.74 10.09
CA SER A 107 -2.28 -13.20 10.20
C SER A 107 -1.24 -13.91 9.33
N ASN A 108 -0.86 -15.13 9.72
CA ASN A 108 0.02 -15.98 8.91
C ASN A 108 -0.51 -16.23 7.49
N ALA A 109 -1.84 -16.25 7.30
CA ALA A 109 -2.45 -16.39 5.98
C ALA A 109 -2.16 -15.16 5.09
N GLN A 110 -2.34 -13.95 5.64
CA GLN A 110 -2.00 -12.70 4.94
C GLN A 110 -0.51 -12.62 4.63
N ILE A 111 0.36 -12.97 5.59
CA ILE A 111 1.81 -12.97 5.39
C ILE A 111 2.22 -13.97 4.31
N SER A 112 1.55 -15.13 4.22
CA SER A 112 1.80 -16.12 3.17
C SER A 112 1.48 -15.59 1.76
N ILE A 113 0.38 -14.82 1.62
CA ILE A 113 0.04 -14.14 0.36
C ILE A 113 1.13 -13.13 -0.03
N VAL A 114 1.61 -12.36 0.94
CA VAL A 114 2.71 -11.40 0.73
C VAL A 114 3.98 -12.12 0.27
N ILE A 115 4.39 -13.20 0.94
CA ILE A 115 5.57 -14.00 0.55
C ILE A 115 5.48 -14.42 -0.92
N GLU A 116 4.35 -14.98 -1.35
CA GLU A 116 4.16 -15.43 -2.74
C GLU A 116 4.33 -14.29 -3.75
N LYS A 117 3.75 -13.11 -3.47
CA LYS A 117 3.87 -11.92 -4.34
C LYS A 117 5.32 -11.45 -4.43
N TYR A 118 6.04 -11.37 -3.31
CA TYR A 118 7.45 -10.94 -3.29
C TYR A 118 8.38 -11.93 -3.98
N GLU A 119 8.17 -13.23 -3.80
CA GLU A 119 8.95 -14.25 -4.52
C GLU A 119 8.76 -14.18 -6.04
N LYS A 120 7.52 -13.95 -6.50
CA LYS A 120 7.23 -13.74 -7.94
C LYS A 120 7.92 -12.49 -8.47
N PHE A 121 7.98 -11.41 -7.68
CA PHE A 121 8.70 -10.18 -8.04
C PHE A 121 10.21 -10.39 -8.10
N LEU A 122 10.79 -11.08 -7.11
CA LEU A 122 12.23 -11.37 -7.04
C LEU A 122 12.74 -12.14 -8.27
N LYS A 123 11.93 -13.04 -8.83
CA LYS A 123 12.26 -13.77 -10.07
C LYS A 123 12.35 -12.87 -11.31
N LYS A 124 11.75 -11.67 -11.26
CA LYS A 124 11.62 -10.76 -12.41
C LYS A 124 12.47 -9.51 -12.30
N THR A 125 12.64 -8.99 -11.08
CA THR A 125 13.41 -7.76 -10.88
C THR A 125 14.89 -7.99 -11.16
N LYS A 126 15.50 -7.05 -11.88
CA LYS A 126 16.94 -7.04 -12.17
C LYS A 126 17.70 -6.00 -11.34
N ASN A 127 17.00 -5.35 -10.40
CA ASN A 127 17.58 -4.28 -9.61
C ASN A 127 18.15 -4.88 -8.32
N ASP A 128 19.47 -4.78 -8.16
CA ASP A 128 20.23 -5.39 -7.07
C ASP A 128 19.74 -4.94 -5.69
N TYR A 129 19.38 -3.66 -5.53
CA TYR A 129 18.85 -3.14 -4.26
C TYR A 129 17.58 -3.90 -3.85
N TYR A 130 16.61 -4.00 -4.77
CA TYR A 130 15.36 -4.72 -4.48
C TYR A 130 15.57 -6.23 -4.32
N GLN A 131 16.49 -6.83 -5.07
CA GLN A 131 16.83 -8.25 -4.90
C GLN A 131 17.37 -8.52 -3.50
N LYS A 132 18.38 -7.77 -3.05
CA LYS A 132 19.00 -7.95 -1.73
C LYS A 132 18.00 -7.74 -0.60
N ARG A 133 17.33 -6.58 -0.61
CA ARG A 133 16.35 -6.22 0.43
C ARG A 133 15.22 -7.23 0.53
N PHE A 134 14.57 -7.54 -0.58
CA PHE A 134 13.37 -8.38 -0.52
C PHE A 134 13.67 -9.88 -0.37
N THR A 135 14.87 -10.35 -0.73
CA THR A 135 15.30 -11.71 -0.36
C THR A 135 15.38 -11.86 1.16
N LYS A 136 15.99 -10.87 1.84
CA LYS A 136 16.06 -10.85 3.31
C LYS A 136 14.66 -10.76 3.94
N LEU A 137 13.80 -9.89 3.42
CA LEU A 137 12.41 -9.76 3.86
C LEU A 137 11.67 -11.11 3.77
N VAL A 138 11.69 -11.76 2.60
CA VAL A 138 11.01 -13.05 2.38
C VAL A 138 11.52 -14.14 3.33
N ASP A 139 12.83 -14.23 3.57
CA ASP A 139 13.41 -15.18 4.53
C ASP A 139 12.87 -14.97 5.95
N LEU A 140 12.81 -13.71 6.40
CA LEU A 140 12.26 -13.36 7.71
C LEU A 140 10.77 -13.72 7.81
N LEU A 141 9.96 -13.35 6.82
CA LEU A 141 8.53 -13.66 6.80
C LEU A 141 8.28 -15.18 6.84
N LYS A 142 9.08 -15.98 6.11
CA LYS A 142 8.98 -17.45 6.16
C LYS A 142 9.31 -18.02 7.53
N LYS A 143 10.35 -17.51 8.19
CA LYS A 143 10.71 -17.91 9.56
C LYS A 143 9.59 -17.57 10.54
N HIS A 144 8.93 -16.43 10.34
CA HIS A 144 7.79 -16.01 11.15
C HIS A 144 6.59 -16.95 11.00
N VAL A 145 6.15 -17.19 9.77
CA VAL A 145 5.02 -18.09 9.47
C VAL A 145 5.30 -19.52 9.96
N ALA A 146 6.55 -19.97 9.92
CA ALA A 146 6.98 -21.27 10.44
C ALA A 146 7.08 -21.33 11.98
N GLY A 147 6.76 -20.24 12.71
CA GLY A 147 6.85 -20.16 14.16
C GLY A 147 8.28 -20.15 14.71
N LYS A 148 9.29 -19.93 13.87
CA LYS A 148 10.72 -19.92 14.27
C LYS A 148 11.12 -18.60 14.93
N ILE A 149 10.47 -17.51 14.54
CA ILE A 149 10.65 -16.17 15.10
C ILE A 149 9.29 -15.48 15.21
N VAL A 150 9.20 -14.48 16.07
CA VAL A 150 8.08 -13.51 16.06
C VAL A 150 8.65 -12.20 15.56
N LEU A 151 8.19 -11.73 14.40
CA LEU A 151 8.67 -10.49 13.82
C LEU A 151 8.00 -9.30 14.49
N THR A 152 8.78 -8.26 14.70
CA THR A 152 8.31 -6.94 15.10
C THR A 152 8.59 -5.92 13.98
N PRO A 153 7.92 -4.75 13.98
CA PRO A 153 8.21 -3.70 13.01
C PRO A 153 9.69 -3.33 12.90
N THR A 154 10.37 -3.23 14.05
CA THR A 154 11.80 -2.92 14.12
C THR A 154 12.70 -3.97 13.45
N ASP A 155 12.28 -5.23 13.41
CA ASP A 155 13.05 -6.28 12.71
C ASP A 155 12.99 -6.11 11.19
N LEU A 156 11.84 -5.65 10.69
CA LEU A 156 11.61 -5.41 9.27
C LEU A 156 12.23 -4.09 8.80
N GLU A 157 12.22 -3.04 9.62
CA GLU A 157 12.91 -1.78 9.32
C GLU A 157 14.40 -1.99 9.02
N LYS A 158 15.07 -2.89 9.74
CA LYS A 158 16.49 -3.27 9.50
C LYS A 158 16.73 -3.98 8.16
N THR A 159 15.69 -4.28 7.39
CA THR A 159 15.83 -4.77 6.01
C THR A 159 15.95 -3.64 5.00
N ARG A 160 15.69 -2.39 5.39
CA ARG A 160 15.75 -1.21 4.52
C ARG A 160 17.19 -0.79 4.18
N ASP A 161 18.13 -1.06 5.09
CA ASP A 161 19.53 -0.60 5.06
C ASP A 161 20.52 -1.60 4.42
N VAL A 162 20.03 -2.45 3.49
CA VAL A 162 20.80 -3.55 2.87
C VAL A 162 21.33 -3.17 1.49
#